data_AF-A0A379W4G3-F1
#
_entry.id   AF-A0A379W4G3-F1
#
_cell.length_a   1.000
_cell.length_b   1.000
_cell.length_c   1.000
_cell.angle_alpha   90.00
_cell.angle_beta   90.00
_cell.angle_gamma   90.00
#
_symmetry.space_group_name_H-M   'P 1'
#
loop_
_entity.id
_entity.type
_entity.pdbx_description
1 polymer ?
#
loop_
_entity_poly.entity_id
_entity_poly.type
_entity_poly.pdbx_seq_one_letter_code
_entity_poly.pdbx_strand_id
1 'polypeptide(L)'
;MRFHRQRKVIPSSREQVLQSLDGGILAQLTVREGDRVQANQIVARLDPTRLASNVGESAAKYRASLASSARLTAEVNDLPLAFPAELNGWPDLIAAETRLYKSRRAQLADTEAELRDALASVNKELTITQRLEKSGAASHVEVLRLQRQKSDLGLKNYRSALTILCAGTRSVIESER
;
A
#
# COMPACT_ATOMS: atom_id res chain seq x y z
N MET A 1 -64.26 -33.45 -47.55
CA MET A 1 -62.88 -32.95 -47.76
C MET A 1 -62.39 -32.31 -46.47
N ARG A 2 -61.48 -32.97 -45.73
CA ARG A 2 -60.93 -32.45 -44.47
C ARG A 2 -59.76 -31.51 -44.78
N PHE A 3 -59.82 -30.27 -44.30
CA PHE A 3 -58.66 -29.39 -44.23
C PHE A 3 -58.31 -29.18 -42.75
N HIS A 4 -57.27 -29.87 -42.27
CA HIS A 4 -56.67 -29.56 -40.99
C HIS A 4 -55.77 -28.33 -41.19
N ARG A 5 -56.20 -27.15 -40.71
CA ARG A 5 -55.30 -26.01 -40.57
C ARG A 5 -54.48 -26.21 -39.29
N GLN A 6 -53.20 -26.51 -39.43
CA GLN A 6 -52.27 -26.38 -38.32
C GLN A 6 -52.03 -24.89 -38.05
N ARG A 7 -52.59 -24.36 -36.96
CA ARG A 7 -52.17 -23.06 -36.44
C ARG A 7 -50.87 -23.27 -35.67
N LYS A 8 -49.77 -22.76 -36.22
CA LYS A 8 -48.51 -22.61 -35.49
C LYS A 8 -48.68 -21.44 -34.52
N VAL A 9 -48.83 -21.74 -33.24
CA VAL A 9 -48.87 -20.73 -32.17
C VAL A 9 -47.42 -20.37 -31.88
N ILE A 10 -47.00 -19.17 -32.30
CA ILE A 10 -45.72 -18.61 -31.89
C ILE A 10 -46.04 -17.70 -30.69
N PRO A 11 -45.63 -18.04 -29.47
CA PRO A 11 -45.84 -17.14 -28.34
C PRO A 11 -44.99 -15.88 -28.56
N SER A 12 -45.62 -14.70 -28.52
CA SER A 12 -44.97 -13.40 -28.62
C SER A 12 -44.33 -12.96 -27.29
N SER A 13 -43.88 -13.90 -26.49
CA SER A 13 -43.08 -13.64 -25.30
C SER A 13 -41.65 -13.41 -25.75
N ARG A 14 -41.17 -12.16 -25.65
CA ARG A 14 -39.74 -11.84 -25.74
C ARG A 14 -38.99 -12.81 -24.82
N GLU A 15 -38.23 -13.70 -25.43
CA GLU A 15 -37.33 -14.60 -24.72
C GLU A 15 -36.16 -13.75 -24.21
N GLN A 16 -36.28 -13.25 -22.99
CA GLN A 16 -35.22 -12.45 -22.38
C GLN A 16 -34.31 -13.40 -21.61
N VAL A 17 -33.21 -13.79 -22.26
CA VAL A 17 -32.19 -14.64 -21.65
C VAL A 17 -31.52 -13.84 -20.52
N LEU A 18 -31.88 -14.12 -19.28
CA LEU A 18 -31.18 -13.59 -18.10
C LEU A 18 -29.85 -14.33 -17.95
N GLN A 19 -28.79 -13.81 -18.57
CA GLN A 19 -27.42 -14.23 -18.29
C GLN A 19 -26.91 -13.48 -17.06
N SER A 20 -26.57 -14.20 -15.99
CA SER A 20 -25.87 -13.61 -14.84
C SER A 20 -24.49 -13.18 -15.29
N LEU A 21 -24.22 -11.87 -15.28
CA LEU A 21 -22.96 -11.27 -15.71
C LEU A 21 -21.81 -11.43 -14.71
N ASP A 22 -22.07 -12.01 -13.54
CA ASP A 22 -21.05 -12.35 -12.55
C ASP A 22 -21.19 -13.82 -12.17
N GLY A 23 -20.12 -14.60 -12.42
CA GLY A 23 -20.05 -16.04 -12.18
C GLY A 23 -20.10 -16.40 -10.68
N GLY A 24 -21.29 -16.32 -10.08
CA GLY A 24 -21.58 -16.85 -8.75
C GLY A 24 -22.27 -18.22 -8.83
N ILE A 25 -21.91 -19.14 -7.95
CA ILE A 25 -22.58 -20.44 -7.80
C ILE A 25 -24.00 -20.19 -7.27
N LEU A 26 -25.02 -20.68 -7.99
CA LEU A 26 -26.42 -20.63 -7.59
C LEU A 26 -26.63 -21.41 -6.28
N ALA A 27 -27.11 -20.76 -5.21
CA ALA A 27 -27.41 -21.47 -3.95
C ALA A 27 -28.73 -22.24 -4.03
N GLN A 28 -29.78 -21.64 -4.59
CA GLN A 28 -31.08 -22.29 -4.83
C GLN A 28 -31.77 -21.68 -6.05
N LEU A 29 -32.27 -22.54 -6.93
CA LEU A 29 -33.18 -22.20 -8.03
C LEU A 29 -34.60 -22.56 -7.60
N THR A 30 -35.49 -21.57 -7.51
CA THR A 30 -36.84 -21.73 -6.93
C THR A 30 -37.91 -21.99 -8.02
N VAL A 31 -37.51 -22.14 -9.28
CA VAL A 31 -38.43 -22.34 -10.42
C VAL A 31 -37.95 -23.47 -11.34
N ARG A 32 -38.88 -24.08 -12.08
CA ARG A 32 -38.59 -25.10 -13.11
C ARG A 32 -39.00 -24.62 -14.50
N GLU A 33 -38.43 -25.23 -15.53
CA GLU A 33 -38.77 -24.96 -16.93
C GLU A 33 -40.28 -25.22 -17.16
N GLY A 34 -41.03 -24.15 -17.46
CA GLY A 34 -42.49 -24.18 -17.65
C GLY A 34 -43.33 -23.47 -16.57
N ASP A 35 -42.74 -23.00 -15.46
CA ASP A 35 -43.47 -22.28 -14.42
C ASP A 35 -43.82 -20.83 -14.84
N ARG A 36 -45.07 -20.40 -14.59
CA ARG A 36 -45.51 -19.00 -14.78
C ARG A 36 -45.03 -18.16 -13.60
N VAL A 37 -44.03 -17.31 -13.83
CA VAL A 37 -43.53 -16.34 -12.84
C VAL A 37 -44.29 -15.01 -12.91
N GLN A 38 -44.49 -14.39 -11.75
CA GLN A 38 -45.03 -13.02 -11.64
C GLN A 38 -43.89 -12.00 -11.58
N ALA A 39 -44.16 -10.75 -11.97
CA ALA A 39 -43.20 -9.66 -11.78
C ALA A 39 -42.80 -9.53 -10.30
N ASN A 40 -41.50 -9.43 -10.01
CA ASN A 40 -40.86 -9.42 -8.68
C ASN A 40 -40.80 -10.76 -7.91
N GLN A 41 -41.11 -11.90 -8.54
CA GLN A 41 -40.87 -13.20 -7.91
C GLN A 41 -39.36 -13.51 -7.88
N ILE A 42 -38.82 -13.89 -6.71
CA ILE A 42 -37.42 -14.29 -6.57
C ILE A 42 -37.23 -15.66 -7.23
N VAL A 43 -36.49 -15.68 -8.33
CA VAL A 43 -36.31 -16.86 -9.20
C VAL A 43 -35.10 -17.70 -8.79
N ALA A 44 -34.06 -17.03 -8.30
CA ALA A 44 -32.82 -17.64 -7.83
C ALA A 44 -32.23 -16.83 -6.67
N ARG A 45 -31.61 -17.51 -5.72
CA ARG A 45 -30.86 -16.91 -4.62
C ARG A 45 -29.38 -17.25 -4.78
N LEU A 46 -28.52 -16.24 -4.81
CA LEU A 46 -27.06 -16.42 -4.75
C LEU A 46 -26.65 -16.75 -3.31
N ASP A 47 -25.61 -17.57 -3.15
CA ASP A 47 -25.01 -17.86 -1.84
C ASP A 47 -24.41 -16.57 -1.24
N PRO A 48 -24.96 -16.02 -0.14
CA PRO A 48 -24.47 -14.78 0.44
C PRO A 48 -23.09 -14.93 1.11
N THR A 49 -22.61 -16.16 1.31
CA THR A 49 -21.38 -16.43 2.08
C THR A 49 -20.13 -15.90 1.35
N ARG A 50 -20.05 -16.01 0.02
CA ARG A 50 -18.95 -15.44 -0.78
C ARG A 50 -19.02 -13.91 -0.88
N LEU A 51 -20.22 -13.34 -1.02
CA LEU A 51 -20.40 -11.89 -1.11
C LEU A 51 -20.07 -11.20 0.22
N ALA A 52 -20.50 -11.76 1.35
CA ALA A 52 -20.15 -11.26 2.68
C ALA A 52 -18.65 -11.38 2.97
N SER A 53 -18.00 -12.47 2.53
CA SER A 53 -16.56 -12.67 2.66
C SER A 53 -15.75 -11.62 1.88
N ASN A 54 -16.15 -11.33 0.64
CA ASN A 54 -15.49 -10.32 -0.20
C ASN A 54 -15.63 -8.89 0.37
N VAL A 55 -16.80 -8.54 0.92
CA VAL A 55 -17.03 -7.22 1.52
C VAL A 55 -16.20 -7.05 2.80
N GLY A 56 -16.16 -8.06 3.67
CA GLY A 56 -15.35 -8.02 4.89
C GLY A 56 -13.85 -7.90 4.60
N GLU A 57 -13.35 -8.66 3.62
CA GLU A 57 -11.96 -8.59 3.18
C GLU A 57 -11.61 -7.23 2.57
N SER A 58 -12.47 -6.70 1.69
CA SER A 58 -12.28 -5.38 1.07
C SER A 58 -12.26 -4.27 2.12
N ALA A 59 -13.18 -4.31 3.09
CA ALA A 59 -13.20 -3.36 4.19
C ALA A 59 -11.94 -3.47 5.08
N ALA A 60 -11.41 -4.67 5.30
CA ALA A 60 -10.16 -4.87 6.05
C ALA A 60 -8.95 -4.29 5.30
N LYS A 61 -8.85 -4.56 3.99
CA LYS A 61 -7.81 -4.00 3.11
C LYS A 61 -7.86 -2.47 3.09
N TYR A 62 -9.05 -1.90 2.97
CA TYR A 62 -9.24 -0.45 3.01
C TYR A 62 -8.68 0.17 4.30
N ARG A 63 -9.06 -0.38 5.46
CA ARG A 63 -8.58 0.09 6.78
C ARG A 63 -7.06 -0.04 6.92
N ALA A 64 -6.49 -1.16 6.47
CA ALA A 64 -5.05 -1.36 6.49
C ALA A 64 -4.32 -0.32 5.62
N SER A 65 -4.81 -0.09 4.40
CA SER A 65 -4.25 0.93 3.50
C SER A 65 -4.38 2.34 4.07
N LEU A 66 -5.51 2.67 4.70
CA LEU A 66 -5.74 3.97 5.34
C LEU A 66 -4.77 4.19 6.50
N ALA A 67 -4.58 3.17 7.35
CA ALA A 67 -3.64 3.25 8.48
C ALA A 67 -2.18 3.37 7.99
N SER A 68 -1.80 2.58 6.99
CA SER A 68 -0.49 2.67 6.35
C SER A 68 -0.25 4.02 5.68
N SER A 69 -1.24 4.59 5.00
CA SER A 69 -1.15 5.94 4.42
C SER A 69 -0.90 6.99 5.49
N ALA A 70 -1.70 6.99 6.58
CA ALA A 70 -1.51 7.91 7.69
C ALA A 70 -0.10 7.80 8.31
N ARG A 71 0.39 6.57 8.51
CA ARG A 71 1.76 6.33 8.98
C ARG A 71 2.80 6.86 8.01
N LEU A 72 2.71 6.53 6.73
CA LEU A 72 3.69 6.94 5.72
C LEU A 72 3.74 8.46 5.59
N THR A 73 2.58 9.13 5.61
CA THR A 73 2.51 10.60 5.62
C THR A 73 3.21 11.18 6.84
N ALA A 74 3.06 10.56 8.02
CA ALA A 74 3.75 10.98 9.23
C ALA A 74 5.27 10.72 9.17
N GLU A 75 5.71 9.57 8.64
CA GLU A 75 7.13 9.22 8.48
C GLU A 75 7.84 10.19 7.52
N VAL A 76 7.19 10.52 6.41
CA VAL A 76 7.75 11.33 5.33
C VAL A 76 7.86 12.80 5.71
N ASN A 77 6.86 13.33 6.40
CA ASN A 77 6.84 14.75 6.80
C ASN A 77 7.45 14.99 8.19
N ASP A 78 8.01 13.94 8.81
CA ASP A 78 8.48 13.93 10.20
C ASP A 78 7.46 14.51 11.20
N LEU A 79 6.18 14.21 10.96
CA LEU A 79 5.06 14.67 11.78
C LEU A 79 4.69 13.64 12.86
N PRO A 80 4.06 14.08 13.96
CA PRO A 80 3.44 13.17 14.92
C PRO A 80 2.41 12.26 14.23
N LEU A 81 2.42 10.98 14.59
CA LEU A 81 1.48 10.01 14.05
C LEU A 81 0.05 10.31 14.53
N ALA A 82 -0.86 10.53 13.58
CA ALA A 82 -2.28 10.71 13.83
C ALA A 82 -3.10 9.84 12.84
N PHE A 83 -4.10 9.15 13.35
CA PHE A 83 -4.99 8.30 12.55
C PHE A 83 -6.37 8.96 12.36
N PRO A 84 -7.02 8.77 11.21
CA PRO A 84 -8.39 9.23 10.98
C PRO A 84 -9.40 8.50 11.88
N ALA A 85 -10.50 9.19 12.22
CA ALA A 85 -11.52 8.68 13.16
C ALA A 85 -12.18 7.37 12.71
N GLU A 86 -12.18 7.08 11.41
CA GLU A 86 -12.68 5.83 10.82
C GLU A 86 -11.97 4.59 11.36
N LEU A 87 -10.73 4.73 11.86
CA LEU A 87 -9.95 3.63 12.42
C LEU A 87 -10.16 3.43 13.93
N ASN A 88 -10.92 4.29 14.61
CA ASN A 88 -11.12 4.21 16.07
C ASN A 88 -11.72 2.87 16.54
N GLY A 89 -12.47 2.18 15.66
CA GLY A 89 -13.00 0.84 15.93
C GLY A 89 -11.96 -0.30 15.90
N TRP A 90 -10.70 -0.01 15.54
CA TRP A 90 -9.65 -1.01 15.31
C TRP A 90 -8.37 -0.68 16.07
N PRO A 91 -8.41 -0.71 17.42
CA PRO A 91 -7.27 -0.33 18.26
C PRO A 91 -6.03 -1.20 18.03
N ASP A 92 -6.20 -2.48 17.71
CA ASP A 92 -5.07 -3.39 17.44
C ASP A 92 -4.30 -2.99 16.18
N LEU A 93 -5.01 -2.56 15.13
CA LEU A 93 -4.41 -2.06 13.89
C LEU A 93 -3.64 -0.77 14.16
N ILE A 94 -4.25 0.17 14.88
CA ILE A 94 -3.60 1.42 15.30
C ILE A 94 -2.35 1.13 16.12
N ALA A 95 -2.41 0.21 17.08
CA ALA A 95 -1.28 -0.14 17.91
C ALA A 95 -0.14 -0.79 17.11
N ALA A 96 -0.47 -1.66 16.15
CA ALA A 96 0.51 -2.28 15.26
C ALA A 96 1.25 -1.24 14.41
N GLU A 97 0.51 -0.35 13.75
CA GLU A 97 1.07 0.71 12.92
C GLU A 97 1.87 1.72 13.76
N THR A 98 1.42 2.03 14.97
CA THR A 98 2.15 2.89 15.91
C THR A 98 3.49 2.29 16.32
N ARG A 99 3.53 0.98 16.61
CA ARG A 99 4.80 0.28 16.91
C ARG A 99 5.74 0.32 15.71
N LEU A 100 5.21 0.10 14.51
CA LEU A 100 5.99 0.14 13.27
C LEU A 100 6.59 1.53 13.02
N TYR A 101 5.78 2.59 13.16
CA TYR A 101 6.23 3.99 13.06
C TYR A 101 7.37 4.30 14.03
N LYS A 102 7.19 3.97 15.31
CA LYS A 102 8.21 4.22 16.35
C LYS A 102 9.51 3.47 16.07
N SER A 103 9.41 2.19 15.68
CA SER A 103 10.55 1.36 15.33
C SER A 103 11.33 1.94 14.14
N ARG A 104 10.64 2.36 13.08
CA ARG A 104 11.26 2.97 11.90
C ARG A 104 11.95 4.29 12.20
N ARG A 105 11.35 5.15 13.03
CA ARG A 105 11.98 6.41 13.46
C ARG A 105 13.21 6.18 14.32
N ALA A 106 13.16 5.21 15.23
CA ALA A 106 14.33 4.84 16.03
C ALA A 106 15.46 4.33 15.12
N GLN A 107 15.17 3.40 14.20
CA GLN A 107 16.16 2.87 13.25
C GLN A 107 16.80 3.95 12.38
N LEU A 108 15.99 4.92 11.91
CA LEU A 108 16.50 6.06 11.14
C LEU A 108 17.44 6.91 11.98
N ALA A 109 17.03 7.28 13.21
CA ALA A 109 17.83 8.08 14.11
C ALA A 109 19.16 7.39 14.49
N ASP A 110 19.12 6.08 14.72
CA ASP A 110 20.31 5.26 15.00
C ASP A 110 21.25 5.26 13.81
N THR A 111 20.73 5.02 12.60
CA THR A 111 21.52 5.04 11.35
C THR A 111 22.18 6.40 11.12
N GLU A 112 21.46 7.49 11.36
CA GLU A 112 21.99 8.85 11.24
C GLU A 112 23.07 9.15 12.30
N ALA A 113 22.92 8.63 13.52
CA ALA A 113 23.95 8.74 14.56
C ALA A 113 25.22 7.98 14.16
N GLU A 114 25.09 6.73 13.70
CA GLU A 114 26.20 5.90 13.25
C GLU A 114 26.96 6.55 12.08
N LEU A 115 26.25 7.10 11.08
CA LEU A 115 26.86 7.80 9.95
C LEU A 115 27.62 9.07 10.40
N ARG A 116 27.07 9.82 11.37
CA ARG A 116 27.75 10.99 11.95
C ARG A 116 29.02 10.60 12.68
N ASP A 117 28.99 9.54 13.47
CA ASP A 117 30.17 9.06 14.21
C ASP A 117 31.26 8.51 13.29
N ALA A 118 30.86 7.79 12.23
CA ALA A 118 31.77 7.32 11.19
C ALA A 118 32.46 8.49 10.48
N LEU A 119 31.71 9.53 10.09
CA LEU A 119 32.26 10.75 9.50
C LEU A 119 33.20 11.48 10.45
N ALA A 120 32.84 11.59 11.73
CA ALA A 120 33.69 12.23 12.74
C ALA A 120 35.03 11.47 12.91
N SER A 121 34.99 10.15 12.91
CA SER A 121 36.18 9.30 13.02
C SER A 121 37.09 9.43 11.80
N VAL A 122 36.55 9.34 10.58
CA VAL A 122 37.32 9.52 9.35
C VAL A 122 37.91 10.94 9.26
N ASN A 123 37.18 11.98 9.70
CA ASN A 123 37.70 13.34 9.74
C ASN A 123 38.88 13.49 10.71
N LYS A 124 38.82 12.86 11.89
CA LYS A 124 39.92 12.85 12.86
C LYS A 124 41.16 12.18 12.26
N GLU A 125 40.99 11.00 11.67
CA GLU A 125 42.06 10.25 11.03
C GLU A 125 42.68 11.04 9.87
N LEU A 126 41.85 11.58 8.97
CA LEU A 126 42.31 12.42 7.86
C LEU A 126 43.12 13.63 8.35
N THR A 127 42.69 14.27 9.44
CA THR A 127 43.41 15.42 10.01
C THR A 127 44.79 15.03 10.52
N ILE A 128 44.93 13.87 11.14
CA ILE A 128 46.22 13.35 11.62
C ILE A 128 47.12 13.01 10.43
N THR A 129 46.60 12.21 9.48
CA THR A 129 47.35 11.77 8.31
C THR A 129 47.79 12.94 7.43
N GLN A 130 46.96 13.98 7.27
CA GLN A 130 47.33 15.20 6.54
C GLN A 130 48.47 15.96 7.20
N ARG A 131 48.57 15.97 8.54
CA ARG A 131 49.72 16.59 9.23
C ARG A 131 50.99 15.76 9.01
N LEU A 132 50.87 14.44 9.08
CA LEU A 132 51.99 13.52 8.87
C LEU A 132 52.49 13.54 7.42
N GLU A 133 51.60 13.70 6.45
CA GLU A 133 51.96 13.82 5.04
C GLU A 133 52.76 15.09 4.78
N LYS A 134 52.35 16.23 5.37
CA LYS A 134 53.11 17.49 5.31
C LYS A 134 54.51 17.39 5.92
N SER A 135 54.70 16.52 6.92
CA SER A 135 56.01 16.24 7.50
C SER A 135 56.75 15.09 6.82
N GLY A 136 56.23 14.53 5.71
CA GLY A 136 56.83 13.41 4.97
C GLY A 136 56.71 12.04 5.66
N ALA A 137 56.01 11.95 6.78
CA ALA A 137 55.86 10.75 7.61
C ALA A 137 54.67 9.87 7.21
N ALA A 138 53.83 10.31 6.25
CA ALA A 138 52.72 9.54 5.71
C ALA A 138 52.61 9.68 4.18
N SER A 139 52.01 8.67 3.55
CA SER A 139 51.80 8.65 2.09
C SER A 139 50.61 9.53 1.68
N HIS A 140 50.77 10.28 0.60
CA HIS A 140 49.69 11.04 -0.04
C HIS A 140 48.52 10.15 -0.51
N VAL A 141 48.80 8.88 -0.86
CA VAL A 141 47.77 7.92 -1.26
C VAL A 141 46.79 7.64 -0.12
N GLU A 142 47.27 7.61 1.13
CA GLU A 142 46.43 7.36 2.29
C GLU A 142 45.47 8.52 2.57
N VAL A 143 45.94 9.75 2.36
CA VAL A 143 45.10 10.96 2.41
C VAL A 143 43.99 10.89 1.36
N LEU A 144 44.32 10.51 0.12
CA LEU A 144 43.33 10.38 -0.97
C LEU A 144 42.30 9.27 -0.67
N ARG A 145 42.75 8.14 -0.10
CA ARG A 145 41.85 7.04 0.32
C ARG A 145 40.84 7.52 1.36
N LEU A 146 41.31 8.20 2.40
CA LEU A 146 40.46 8.75 3.47
C LEU A 146 39.51 9.85 2.96
N GLN A 147 39.96 10.69 2.03
CA GLN A 147 39.09 11.68 1.38
C GLN A 147 37.98 11.03 0.57
N ARG A 148 38.27 9.97 -0.20
CA ARG A 148 37.24 9.20 -0.92
C ARG A 148 36.23 8.59 0.05
N GLN A 149 36.72 7.94 1.11
CA GLN A 149 35.87 7.34 2.13
C GLN A 149 34.94 8.38 2.80
N LYS A 150 35.46 9.57 3.11
CA LYS A 150 34.64 10.68 3.62
C LYS A 150 33.56 11.10 2.63
N SER A 151 33.90 11.26 1.35
CA SER A 151 32.93 11.62 0.31
C SER A 151 31.84 10.56 0.16
N ASP A 152 32.19 9.28 0.19
CA ASP A 152 31.24 8.16 0.11
C ASP A 152 30.28 8.15 1.31
N LEU A 153 30.78 8.38 2.52
CA LEU A 153 29.95 8.51 3.72
C LEU A 153 29.05 9.76 3.66
N GLY A 154 29.56 10.88 3.14
CA GLY A 154 28.79 12.08 2.91
C GLY A 154 27.62 11.85 1.95
N LEU A 155 27.87 11.16 0.82
CA LEU A 155 26.82 10.80 -0.13
C LEU A 155 25.75 9.89 0.49
N LYS A 156 26.13 8.93 1.34
CA LYS A 156 25.15 8.09 2.06
C LYS A 156 24.25 8.93 2.97
N ASN A 157 24.81 9.90 3.68
CA ASN A 157 24.05 10.82 4.54
C ASN A 157 23.10 11.75 3.75
N TYR A 158 23.53 12.26 2.59
CA TYR A 158 22.62 13.04 1.74
C TYR A 158 21.50 12.21 1.14
N ARG A 159 21.76 10.93 0.82
CA ARG A 159 20.74 10.02 0.29
C ARG A 159 19.66 9.71 1.31
N SER A 160 20.01 9.46 2.58
CA SER A 160 19.02 9.27 3.64
C SER A 160 18.13 10.51 3.79
N ALA A 161 18.72 11.71 3.76
CA ALA A 161 17.97 12.97 3.82
C ALA A 161 17.06 13.19 2.59
N LEU A 162 17.54 12.86 1.37
CA LEU A 162 16.78 13.08 0.14
C LEU A 162 15.58 12.13 0.00
N THR A 163 15.68 10.89 0.50
CA THR A 163 14.54 9.96 0.53
C THR A 163 13.35 10.53 1.31
N ILE A 164 13.61 11.31 2.36
CA ILE A 164 12.57 11.97 3.17
C ILE A 164 11.93 13.11 2.37
N LEU A 165 12.75 14.00 1.77
CA LEU A 165 12.27 15.15 1.00
C LEU A 165 11.46 14.78 -0.27
N CYS A 166 11.89 13.76 -1.01
CA CYS A 166 11.21 13.35 -2.25
C CYS A 166 9.87 12.66 -2.01
N ALA A 167 9.64 12.09 -0.84
CA ALA A 167 8.36 11.47 -0.52
C ALA A 167 7.29 12.51 -0.13
N GLY A 168 7.68 13.66 0.45
CA GLY A 168 6.74 14.68 0.93
C GLY A 168 6.01 15.41 -0.19
N THR A 169 6.70 15.66 -1.31
CA THR A 169 6.17 16.42 -2.45
C THR A 169 5.11 15.68 -3.25
N ARG A 170 4.98 14.35 -3.11
CA ARG A 170 3.94 13.59 -3.82
C ARG A 170 2.57 13.63 -3.12
N SER A 171 2.56 13.77 -1.79
CA SER A 171 1.31 13.82 -1.00
C SER A 171 0.50 15.11 -1.21
N VAL A 172 1.18 16.22 -1.50
CA VAL A 172 0.53 17.52 -1.72
C VAL A 172 -0.25 17.56 -3.05
N ILE A 173 0.17 16.77 -4.04
CA ILE A 173 -0.45 16.77 -5.39
C ILE A 173 -1.72 15.90 -5.43
N GLU A 174 -1.87 14.92 -4.54
CA GLU A 174 -3.06 14.06 -4.46
C GLU A 174 -4.19 14.64 -3.57
N SER A 175 -3.91 15.65 -2.74
CA SER A 175 -4.91 16.31 -1.88
C SER A 175 -5.72 17.43 -2.57
N GLU A 176 -5.41 17.77 -3.82
CA GLU A 176 -6.10 18.84 -4.60
C GLU A 176 -6.92 18.31 -5.80
N ARG A 177 -7.29 17.01 -5.82
CA ARG A 177 -8.18 16.45 -6.86
C ARG A 177 -9.39 15.74 -6.30
#